data_AF-A0A514WEU4-F1
#
_entry.id   AF-A0A514WEU4-F1
#
_cell.length_a   1.000
_cell.length_b   1.000
_cell.length_c   1.000
_cell.angle_alpha   90.00
_cell.angle_beta   90.00
_cell.angle_gamma   90.00
#
_symmetry.space_group_name_H-M   'P 1'
#
loop_
_entity.id
_entity.type
_entity.pdbx_description
1 polymer ?
#
loop_
_entity_poly.entity_id
_entity_poly.type
_entity_poly.pdbx_seq_one_letter_code
_entity_poly.pdbx_strand_id
1 'polypeptide(L)'
;MNIIRTVLWIALTAILVAFIAMNWAKVPVNFWPLDDGNYVHFEWPVGFVALLFFGLGMLPVWLYLRAVRWRLGRRIATLENSLRASSMPSMTAPASVPEAAHTLDPSLDPTPEV
;
A
#
# COMPACT_ATOMS: atom_id res chain seq x y z
N MET A 1 -17.23 11.56 -3.86
CA MET A 1 -17.54 10.56 -2.81
C MET A 1 -18.61 9.64 -3.37
N ASN A 2 -18.29 8.36 -3.61
CA ASN A 2 -19.22 7.47 -4.31
C ASN A 2 -20.35 7.07 -3.37
N ILE A 3 -21.59 7.49 -3.68
CA ILE A 3 -22.79 7.22 -2.88
C ILE A 3 -22.89 5.72 -2.51
N ILE A 4 -22.51 4.85 -3.45
CA ILE A 4 -22.48 3.40 -3.32
C ILE A 4 -21.57 2.97 -2.15
N ARG A 5 -20.39 3.58 -2.03
CA ARG A 5 -19.45 3.28 -0.95
C ARG A 5 -20.04 3.70 0.39
N THR A 6 -20.69 4.86 0.47
CA THR A 6 -21.31 5.35 1.71
C THR A 6 -22.46 4.45 2.16
N VAL A 7 -23.36 4.08 1.24
CA VAL A 7 -24.48 3.16 1.53
C VAL A 7 -23.97 1.81 2.01
N LEU A 8 -22.93 1.27 1.39
CA LEU A 8 -22.32 -0.01 1.80
C LEU A 8 -21.73 0.08 3.21
N TRP A 9 -21.05 1.18 3.54
CA TRP A 9 -20.54 1.39 4.89
C TRP A 9 -21.66 1.51 5.92
N ILE A 10 -22.73 2.26 5.61
CA ILE A 10 -23.90 2.38 6.50
C ILE A 10 -24.53 1.02 6.76
N ALA A 11 -24.77 0.22 5.71
CA ALA A 11 -25.33 -1.12 5.83
C ALA A 11 -24.43 -2.04 6.67
N LEU A 12 -23.11 -2.00 6.44
CA LEU A 12 -22.14 -2.77 7.21
C LEU A 12 -22.18 -2.38 8.70
N THR A 13 -22.20 -1.08 9.01
CA THR A 13 -22.27 -0.60 10.40
C THR A 13 -23.59 -0.99 11.07
N ALA A 14 -24.72 -0.92 10.35
CA ALA A 14 -26.01 -1.34 10.87
C ALA A 14 -26.02 -2.83 11.24
N ILE A 15 -25.48 -3.70 10.38
CA ILE A 15 -25.31 -5.14 10.65
C ILE A 15 -24.43 -5.35 11.90
N LEU A 16 -23.34 -4.60 12.01
CA LEU A 16 -22.42 -4.68 13.14
C LEU A 16 -23.12 -4.36 14.47
N VAL A 17 -23.87 -3.26 14.50
CA VAL A 17 -24.63 -2.82 15.68
C VAL A 17 -25.71 -3.82 16.04
N ALA A 18 -26.45 -4.32 15.05
CA ALA A 18 -27.47 -5.35 15.26
C ALA A 18 -26.85 -6.64 15.84
N PHE A 19 -25.70 -7.06 15.32
CA PHE A 19 -24.98 -8.22 15.83
C PHE A 19 -24.55 -8.05 17.29
N ILE A 20 -24.01 -6.89 17.66
CA ILE A 20 -23.64 -6.58 19.05
C ILE A 20 -24.87 -6.63 19.96
N ALA A 21 -25.97 -5.99 19.53
CA ALA A 21 -27.21 -5.93 20.31
C ALA A 21 -27.85 -7.32 20.50
N MET A 22 -27.89 -8.14 19.44
CA MET A 22 -28.43 -9.51 19.49
C MET A 22 -27.56 -10.44 20.34
N ASN A 23 -26.24 -10.22 20.37
CA ASN A 23 -25.29 -11.03 21.13
C ASN A 23 -24.91 -10.38 22.47
N TRP A 24 -25.76 -9.51 23.02
CA TRP A 24 -25.57 -8.89 24.33
C TRP A 24 -25.90 -9.87 25.46
N ALA A 25 -25.26 -11.04 25.45
CA ALA A 25 -25.29 -12.00 26.54
C ALA A 25 -24.16 -11.66 27.50
N LYS A 26 -24.51 -11.41 28.76
CA LYS A 26 -23.54 -11.26 29.86
C LYS A 26 -23.18 -12.64 30.35
N VAL A 27 -21.96 -13.08 30.07
CA VAL A 27 -21.44 -14.35 30.59
C VAL A 27 -20.51 -14.02 31.75
N PRO A 28 -20.75 -14.56 32.95
CA PRO A 28 -19.82 -14.39 34.07
C PRO A 28 -18.54 -15.17 33.75
N VAL A 29 -17.43 -14.45 33.60
CA VAL A 29 -16.11 -15.05 33.48
C VAL A 29 -15.49 -15.05 34.88
N ASN A 30 -15.10 -16.24 35.35
CA ASN A 30 -14.50 -16.43 36.67
C ASN A 30 -13.02 -16.05 36.61
N PHE A 31 -12.69 -14.83 36.98
CA PHE A 31 -11.31 -14.40 37.11
C PHE A 31 -10.90 -14.58 38.57
N TRP A 32 -10.01 -15.55 38.81
CA TRP A 32 -9.34 -15.78 40.10
C TRP A 32 -10.20 -16.41 41.21
N PRO A 33 -9.78 -17.55 41.77
CA PRO A 33 -10.36 -18.07 43.01
C PRO A 33 -9.90 -17.21 44.19
N LEU A 34 -10.83 -16.63 44.94
CA LEU A 34 -10.55 -16.06 46.26
C LEU A 34 -10.54 -17.20 47.31
N ASP A 35 -9.78 -17.00 48.39
CA ASP A 35 -9.59 -17.98 49.46
C ASP A 35 -10.90 -18.49 50.12
N ASP A 36 -12.01 -17.75 49.99
CA ASP A 36 -13.35 -18.13 50.45
C ASP A 36 -14.17 -18.97 49.45
N GLY A 37 -13.55 -19.43 48.35
CA GLY A 37 -14.24 -20.20 47.29
C GLY A 37 -15.14 -19.34 46.38
N ASN A 38 -15.08 -18.02 46.52
CA ASN A 38 -15.77 -17.06 45.66
C ASN A 38 -14.88 -16.67 44.48
N TYR A 39 -15.47 -16.42 43.30
CA TYR A 39 -14.72 -15.96 42.13
C TYR A 39 -15.02 -14.48 41.88
N VAL A 40 -14.05 -13.73 41.35
CA VAL A 40 -14.36 -12.40 40.80
C VAL A 40 -15.13 -12.62 39.49
N HIS A 41 -16.43 -12.33 39.52
CA HIS A 41 -17.29 -12.41 38.35
C HIS A 41 -17.15 -11.13 37.53
N PHE A 42 -16.56 -11.23 36.34
CA PHE A 42 -16.57 -10.14 35.38
C PHE A 42 -17.52 -10.47 34.23
N GLU A 43 -18.57 -9.67 34.07
CA GLU A 43 -19.55 -9.82 33.02
C GLU A 43 -19.02 -9.19 31.72
N TRP A 44 -18.35 -9.98 30.87
CA TRP A 44 -17.93 -9.49 29.56
C TRP A 44 -19.07 -9.68 28.53
N PRO A 45 -19.45 -8.63 27.78
CA PRO A 45 -20.43 -8.78 26.69
C PRO A 45 -19.84 -9.65 25.57
N VAL A 46 -20.46 -10.81 25.32
CA VAL A 46 -19.98 -11.75 24.30
C VAL A 46 -19.95 -11.10 22.91
N GLY A 47 -20.92 -10.24 22.61
CA GLY A 47 -20.98 -9.49 21.35
C GLY A 47 -19.76 -8.59 21.10
N PHE A 48 -19.18 -7.98 22.13
CA PHE A 48 -17.98 -7.16 21.98
C PHE A 48 -16.76 -8.03 21.64
N VAL A 49 -16.62 -9.16 22.33
CA VAL A 49 -15.53 -10.10 22.11
C VAL A 49 -15.61 -10.71 20.71
N ALA A 50 -16.80 -11.17 20.31
CA ALA A 50 -17.04 -11.72 18.97
C ALA A 50 -16.74 -10.70 17.87
N LEU A 51 -17.14 -9.45 18.06
CA LEU A 51 -16.83 -8.36 17.14
C LEU A 51 -15.33 -8.11 17.03
N LEU A 52 -14.64 -8.11 18.16
CA LEU A 52 -13.21 -7.83 18.23
C LEU A 52 -12.41 -8.93 17.51
N PHE A 53 -12.77 -10.20 17.71
CA PHE A 53 -12.18 -11.33 16.97
C PHE A 53 -12.54 -11.33 15.48
N PHE A 54 -13.79 -10.98 15.12
CA PHE A 54 -14.18 -10.82 13.73
C PHE A 54 -13.37 -9.72 13.04
N GLY A 55 -13.22 -8.57 13.71
CA GLY A 55 -12.37 -7.47 13.27
C GLY A 55 -10.92 -7.91 13.13
N LEU A 56 -10.37 -8.61 14.12
CA LEU A 56 -8.99 -9.11 14.11
C LEU A 56 -8.72 -10.16 13.02
N GLY A 57 -9.69 -10.99 12.69
CA GLY A 57 -9.57 -11.93 11.57
C GLY A 57 -9.66 -11.23 10.21
N MET A 58 -10.50 -10.21 10.08
CA MET A 58 -10.73 -9.50 8.82
C MET A 58 -9.66 -8.43 8.52
N LEU A 59 -9.15 -7.74 9.55
CA LEU A 59 -8.15 -6.67 9.43
C LEU A 59 -6.90 -7.06 8.65
N PRO A 60 -6.20 -8.17 8.96
CA PRO A 60 -4.94 -8.50 8.30
C PRO A 60 -5.15 -8.78 6.80
N VAL A 61 -6.22 -9.48 6.45
CA VAL A 61 -6.57 -9.77 5.04
C VAL A 61 -6.95 -8.47 4.32
N TRP A 62 -7.78 -7.63 4.93
CA TRP A 62 -8.19 -6.35 4.35
C TRP A 62 -7.00 -5.41 4.11
N LEU A 63 -6.08 -5.31 5.07
CA LEU A 63 -4.89 -4.47 4.96
C LEU A 63 -3.94 -4.99 3.87
N TYR A 64 -3.75 -6.30 3.78
CA TYR A 64 -2.97 -6.94 2.72
C TYR A 64 -3.55 -6.63 1.33
N LEU A 65 -4.85 -6.89 1.13
CA LEU A 65 -5.52 -6.60 -0.15
C LEU A 65 -5.48 -5.11 -0.51
N ARG A 66 -5.58 -4.23 0.49
CA ARG A 66 -5.45 -2.78 0.30
C ARG A 66 -4.04 -2.39 -0.15
N ALA A 67 -3.01 -2.97 0.44
CA ALA A 67 -1.61 -2.74 0.07
C ALA A 67 -1.30 -3.26 -1.34
N VAL A 68 -1.78 -4.45 -1.69
CA VAL A 68 -1.64 -5.02 -3.04
C VAL A 68 -2.29 -4.08 -4.07
N ARG A 69 -3.54 -3.66 -3.86
CA ARG A 69 -4.23 -2.75 -4.77
C ARG A 69 -3.50 -1.42 -4.95
N TRP A 70 -2.92 -0.89 -3.88
CA TRP A 70 -2.11 0.33 -3.93
C TRP A 70 -0.82 0.14 -4.72
N ARG A 71 -0.11 -0.98 -4.51
CA ARG A 71 1.12 -1.32 -5.24
C ARG A 71 0.85 -1.51 -6.74
N LEU A 72 -0.23 -2.19 -7.10
CA LEU A 72 -0.62 -2.39 -8.51
C LEU A 72 -0.94 -1.06 -9.18
N GLY A 73 -1.72 -0.18 -8.52
CA GLY A 73 -2.04 1.14 -9.06
C GLY A 73 -0.79 1.99 -9.34
N ARG A 74 0.20 1.97 -8.43
CA ARG A 74 1.49 2.65 -8.67
C ARG A 74 2.24 2.08 -9.87
N ARG A 75 2.32 0.74 -9.97
CA ARG A 75 3.02 0.07 -11.08
C ARG A 75 2.40 0.43 -12.42
N ILE A 76 1.07 0.42 -12.50
CA ILE A 76 0.33 0.81 -13.70
C ILE A 76 0.66 2.25 -14.07
N ALA A 77 0.60 3.19 -13.11
CA ALA A 77 0.94 4.59 -13.37
C ALA A 77 2.39 4.77 -13.85
N THR A 78 3.35 4.03 -13.31
CA THR A 78 4.74 4.05 -13.78
C THR A 78 4.85 3.52 -15.21
N LEU A 79 4.18 2.41 -15.54
CA LEU A 79 4.20 1.83 -16.89
C LEU A 79 3.55 2.76 -17.92
N GLU A 80 2.43 3.39 -17.56
CA GLU A 80 1.75 4.38 -18.39
C GLU A 80 2.64 5.61 -18.64
N ASN A 81 3.36 6.08 -17.62
CA ASN A 81 4.28 7.21 -17.76
C ASN A 81 5.48 6.86 -18.64
N SER A 82 6.06 5.66 -18.49
CA SER A 82 7.15 5.18 -19.35
C SER A 82 6.68 5.02 -20.81
N LEU A 83 5.50 4.43 -21.04
CA LEU A 83 4.90 4.32 -22.38
C LEU A 83 4.66 5.69 -23.00
N ARG A 84 4.19 6.67 -22.21
CA ARG A 84 4.00 8.05 -22.67
C ARG A 84 5.34 8.71 -23.02
N ALA A 85 6.36 8.54 -22.18
CA ALA A 85 7.70 9.08 -22.43
C ALA A 85 8.37 8.45 -23.67
N SER A 86 8.17 7.15 -23.90
CA SER A 86 8.69 6.45 -25.10
C SER A 86 7.91 6.72 -26.38
N SER A 87 6.65 7.11 -26.29
CA SER A 87 5.81 7.44 -27.47
C SER A 87 5.85 8.92 -27.84
N MET A 88 6.43 9.79 -27.00
CA MET A 88 6.72 11.17 -27.38
C MET A 88 8.00 11.20 -28.22
N PRO A 89 7.95 11.64 -29.50
CA PRO A 89 9.16 11.84 -30.28
C PRO A 89 10.03 12.90 -29.59
N SER A 90 11.30 12.57 -29.36
CA SER A 90 12.30 13.47 -28.78
C SER A 90 12.45 14.73 -29.66
N MET A 91 11.73 15.80 -29.32
CA MET A 91 11.99 17.14 -29.85
C MET A 91 13.13 17.79 -29.04
N THR A 92 14.30 17.16 -29.02
CA THR A 92 15.55 17.86 -28.74
C THR A 92 16.71 17.08 -29.36
N ALA A 93 16.99 17.37 -30.62
CA ALA A 93 18.35 17.27 -31.15
C ALA A 93 19.00 18.64 -30.98
N PRO A 94 20.06 18.79 -30.17
CA PRO A 94 21.15 19.66 -30.55
C PRO A 94 22.12 18.82 -31.39
N ALA A 95 22.22 19.16 -32.67
CA ALA A 95 23.39 18.80 -33.44
C ALA A 95 24.59 19.49 -32.79
N SER A 96 25.42 18.73 -32.07
CA SER A 96 26.78 19.14 -31.77
C SER A 96 27.71 18.10 -32.42
N VAL A 97 27.97 18.35 -33.69
CA VAL A 97 29.16 17.85 -34.38
C VAL A 97 30.36 18.59 -33.78
N PRO A 98 31.39 17.90 -33.27
CA PRO A 98 32.73 18.49 -33.20
C PRO A 98 33.37 18.22 -34.57
N GLU A 99 33.18 19.16 -35.50
CA GLU A 99 33.97 19.24 -36.72
C GLU A 99 35.37 19.75 -36.33
N ALA A 100 36.36 18.87 -36.53
CA ALA A 100 37.78 19.14 -36.82
C ALA A 100 38.46 20.37 -36.17
N ALA A 101 39.21 20.12 -35.09
CA ALA A 101 40.53 20.70 -34.96
C ALA A 101 41.54 19.68 -35.50
N HIS A 102 41.84 19.81 -36.80
CA HIS A 102 43.00 19.19 -37.44
C HIS A 102 44.27 19.63 -36.69
N THR A 103 44.78 18.80 -35.79
CA THR A 103 46.20 18.86 -35.40
C THR A 103 46.98 18.11 -36.48
N LEU A 104 47.18 18.77 -37.63
CA LEU A 104 48.27 18.40 -38.52
C LEU A 104 49.54 18.92 -37.87
N ASP A 105 50.18 18.07 -37.08
CA ASP A 105 51.55 18.27 -36.62
C ASP A 105 52.48 17.97 -37.82
N PRO A 106 53.16 18.97 -38.42
CA PRO A 106 54.10 18.71 -39.49
C PRO A 106 55.47 18.42 -38.85
N SER A 107 55.58 17.34 -38.07
CA SER A 107 56.89 16.77 -37.74
C SER A 107 57.31 15.80 -38.85
N LEU A 108 57.49 16.35 -40.06
CA LEU A 108 58.35 15.76 -41.08
C LEU A 108 59.73 16.43 -40.92
N ASP A 109 60.58 15.84 -40.10
CA ASP A 109 62.02 15.89 -40.35
C ASP A 109 62.45 14.48 -40.78
N PRO A 110 62.74 14.32 -42.08
CA PRO A 110 63.85 13.49 -42.44
C PRO A 110 64.69 14.26 -43.46
N THR A 111 65.72 14.96 -42.98
CA THR A 111 66.78 15.44 -43.86
C THR A 111 68.07 14.66 -43.56
N PRO A 112 68.43 13.66 -44.40
CA PRO A 112 69.79 13.15 -44.45
C PRO A 112 70.58 13.99 -45.46
N GLU A 113 71.62 14.70 -45.03
CA GLU A 113 72.61 15.27 -45.94
C GLU A 113 74.03 15.12 -45.40
N VAL A 114 74.78 14.28 -46.12
CA VAL A 114 76.21 14.27 -46.49
C VAL A 114 77.28 14.27 -45.40
#